data_AF-A0A0L6UX68-F1
#
_entry.id   AF-A0A0L6UX68-F1
#
_cell.length_a   1.000
_cell.length_b   1.000
_cell.length_c   1.000
_cell.angle_alpha   90.00
_cell.angle_beta   90.00
_cell.angle_gamma   90.00
#
_symmetry.space_group_name_H-M   'P 1'
#
loop_
_entity.id
_entity.type
_entity.pdbx_description
1 polymer ?
#
loop_
_entity_poly.entity_id
_entity_poly.type
_entity_poly.pdbx_seq_one_letter_code
_entity_poly.pdbx_strand_id
1 'polypeptide(L)'
;MKSSVYCVNLDFWNCLTKKRKIGTNGNNHPPQSPASNSNGLSTFKPNIDSMFDYVDFFRMPSNKQVKVVKILDGNYVLNPKMLQSKNISREKMNFWVLNNKITVQLTDNVSKYELHLAS
;
A
#
# COMPACT_ATOMS: atom_id res chain seq x y z
N MET A 1 -32.58 -11.58 19.26
CA MET A 1 -32.94 -10.52 18.30
C MET A 1 -31.68 -9.79 17.88
N LYS A 2 -31.55 -9.57 16.56
CA LYS A 2 -30.41 -8.93 15.89
C LYS A 2 -30.27 -7.48 16.35
N SER A 3 -29.05 -7.03 16.66
CA SER A 3 -28.71 -5.63 16.41
C SER A 3 -27.32 -5.56 15.80
N SER A 4 -27.36 -5.20 14.53
CA SER A 4 -26.29 -5.17 13.56
C SER A 4 -25.73 -3.75 13.55
N VAL A 5 -24.53 -3.55 14.10
CA VAL A 5 -23.82 -2.27 13.99
C VAL A 5 -22.96 -2.32 12.72
N TYR A 6 -23.58 -2.08 11.57
CA TYR A 6 -22.86 -1.74 10.33
C TYR A 6 -22.79 -0.21 10.22
N CYS A 7 -21.93 0.42 11.04
CA CYS A 7 -21.63 1.84 10.92
C CYS A 7 -20.12 2.03 10.80
N VAL A 8 -19.53 1.66 9.67
CA VAL A 8 -18.20 2.11 9.20
C VAL A 8 -17.94 1.55 7.80
N ASN A 9 -18.62 2.04 6.77
CA ASN A 9 -18.27 1.65 5.39
C ASN A 9 -18.55 2.70 4.30
N LEU A 10 -18.96 3.93 4.63
CA LEU A 10 -19.15 4.96 3.60
C LEU A 10 -18.03 6.02 3.58
N ASP A 11 -17.43 6.34 4.73
CA ASP A 11 -16.43 7.42 4.80
C ASP A 11 -15.08 7.04 4.17
N PHE A 12 -14.73 5.74 4.16
CA PHE A 12 -13.44 5.29 3.64
C PHE A 12 -13.35 5.44 2.11
N TRP A 13 -14.44 5.20 1.39
CA TRP A 13 -14.50 5.40 -0.07
C TRP A 13 -14.48 6.90 -0.44
N ASN A 14 -15.03 7.77 0.41
CA ASN A 14 -15.02 9.22 0.19
C ASN A 14 -13.64 9.87 0.45
N CYS A 15 -12.79 9.25 1.27
CA CYS A 15 -11.46 9.77 1.56
C CYS A 15 -10.47 9.52 0.39
N LEU A 16 -10.62 8.40 -0.31
CA LEU A 16 -9.77 7.97 -1.43
C LEU A 16 -9.96 8.79 -2.72
N THR A 17 -11.14 9.39 -2.94
CA THR A 17 -11.45 10.10 -4.20
C THR A 17 -11.11 11.60 -4.18
N LYS A 18 -10.64 12.15 -3.06
CA LYS A 18 -10.36 13.58 -2.93
C LYS A 18 -8.96 13.94 -3.49
N LYS A 19 -8.87 14.13 -4.81
CA LYS A 19 -7.66 14.67 -5.46
C LYS A 19 -7.30 16.05 -4.87
N ARG A 20 -6.07 16.18 -4.33
CA ARG A 20 -5.50 17.47 -3.91
C ARG A 20 -5.26 18.35 -5.13
N LYS A 21 -5.91 19.53 -5.14
CA LYS A 21 -5.59 20.66 -6.02
C LYS A 21 -4.31 21.32 -5.49
N ILE A 22 -3.20 21.19 -6.21
CA ILE A 22 -1.94 21.89 -5.92
C ILE A 22 -2.08 23.31 -6.50
N GLY A 23 -2.03 24.32 -5.62
CA GLY A 23 -1.99 25.73 -5.98
C GLY A 23 -0.58 26.18 -6.36
N THR A 24 -0.52 27.10 -7.32
CA THR A 24 0.66 27.70 -7.97
C THR A 24 1.28 28.85 -7.17
N ASN A 25 2.62 28.93 -7.13
CA ASN A 25 3.49 30.13 -6.98
C ASN A 25 4.95 29.62 -6.94
N GLY A 26 6.02 30.19 -7.51
CA GLY A 26 6.30 31.45 -8.19
C GLY A 26 7.83 31.74 -8.06
N ASN A 27 8.56 31.63 -9.18
CA ASN A 27 9.78 32.37 -9.61
C ASN A 27 11.24 32.03 -9.17
N ASN A 28 12.08 31.92 -10.22
CA ASN A 28 13.51 32.29 -10.42
C ASN A 28 14.62 31.21 -10.40
N HIS A 29 15.48 31.24 -11.44
CA HIS A 29 16.46 30.25 -11.94
C HIS A 29 17.95 30.66 -11.60
N PRO A 30 19.04 29.89 -11.97
CA PRO A 30 20.17 29.45 -11.10
C PRO A 30 21.56 30.06 -11.52
N PRO A 31 22.78 29.60 -11.09
CA PRO A 31 23.38 28.28 -11.47
C PRO A 31 24.38 27.58 -10.48
N GLN A 32 24.54 26.27 -10.70
CA GLN A 32 25.75 25.41 -10.58
C GLN A 32 26.46 25.12 -9.23
N SER A 33 26.42 23.84 -8.79
CA SER A 33 27.56 22.90 -8.85
C SER A 33 27.13 21.46 -8.55
N PRO A 34 27.80 20.43 -9.12
CA PRO A 34 27.35 19.04 -9.08
C PRO A 34 28.01 18.27 -7.94
N ALA A 35 27.20 17.75 -7.03
CA ALA A 35 27.56 16.59 -6.22
C ALA A 35 26.34 15.66 -6.22
N SER A 36 26.23 14.88 -7.30
CA SER A 36 25.24 13.82 -7.40
C SER A 36 25.83 12.55 -6.80
N ASN A 37 26.06 12.58 -5.49
CA ASN A 37 25.99 11.38 -4.66
C ASN A 37 24.52 11.18 -4.29
N SER A 38 23.73 10.85 -5.32
CA SER A 38 22.40 10.27 -5.17
C SER A 38 22.57 8.91 -4.50
N ASN A 39 22.77 8.93 -3.19
CA ASN A 39 22.22 7.89 -2.35
C ASN A 39 20.71 8.00 -2.55
N GLY A 40 20.21 7.30 -3.57
CA GLY A 40 18.80 7.15 -3.89
C GLY A 40 18.11 6.38 -2.77
N LEU A 41 18.12 6.93 -1.56
CA LEU A 41 17.16 6.61 -0.53
C LEU A 41 15.84 7.20 -1.00
N SER A 42 15.25 6.49 -1.97
CA SER A 42 13.88 6.71 -2.42
C SER A 42 13.06 6.84 -1.16
N THR A 43 12.62 8.07 -0.87
CA THR A 43 11.86 8.39 0.32
C THR A 43 10.53 7.67 0.14
N PHE A 44 10.47 6.45 0.65
CA PHE A 44 9.41 5.52 0.35
C PHE A 44 8.17 6.01 1.07
N LYS A 45 7.30 6.69 0.31
CA LYS A 45 6.13 7.32 0.87
C LYS A 45 5.12 6.23 1.21
N PRO A 46 4.75 6.06 2.50
CA PRO A 46 3.68 5.14 2.85
C PRO A 46 2.40 5.56 2.13
N ASN A 47 1.82 4.64 1.37
CA ASN A 47 0.63 4.91 0.58
C ASN A 47 -0.29 3.69 0.60
N ILE A 48 -1.33 3.73 1.42
CA ILE A 48 -2.29 2.62 1.52
C ILE A 48 -2.99 2.32 0.20
N ASP A 49 -3.12 3.29 -0.69
CA ASP A 49 -3.69 3.12 -2.03
C ASP A 49 -2.87 2.10 -2.83
N SER A 50 -1.54 2.10 -2.64
CA SER A 50 -0.64 1.14 -3.29
C SER A 50 -0.88 -0.31 -2.84
N MET A 51 -1.44 -0.51 -1.64
CA MET A 51 -1.87 -1.84 -1.19
C MET A 51 -3.19 -2.26 -1.83
N PHE A 52 -4.11 -1.32 -2.09
CA PHE A 52 -5.35 -1.60 -2.82
C PHE A 52 -5.05 -2.01 -4.27
N ASP A 53 -4.22 -1.24 -4.96
CA ASP A 53 -3.77 -1.56 -6.33
C ASP A 53 -3.09 -2.94 -6.38
N TYR A 54 -2.29 -3.25 -5.36
CA TYR A 54 -1.62 -4.53 -5.25
C TYR A 54 -2.56 -5.73 -5.04
N VAL A 55 -3.53 -5.61 -4.12
CA VAL A 55 -4.50 -6.71 -3.91
C VAL A 55 -5.46 -6.88 -5.08
N ASP A 56 -5.68 -5.82 -5.86
CA ASP A 56 -6.44 -5.88 -7.10
C ASP A 56 -5.65 -6.55 -8.24
N PHE A 57 -4.34 -6.30 -8.32
CA PHE A 57 -3.45 -6.89 -9.34
C PHE A 57 -3.53 -8.42 -9.41
N PHE A 58 -3.59 -9.12 -8.26
CA PHE A 58 -3.75 -10.58 -8.24
C PHE A 58 -5.22 -11.03 -8.11
N ARG A 59 -6.16 -10.14 -8.46
CA ARG A 59 -7.61 -10.39 -8.59
C ARG A 59 -8.25 -10.94 -7.31
N MET A 60 -7.87 -10.42 -6.15
CA MET A 60 -8.54 -10.77 -4.91
C MET A 60 -9.99 -10.25 -4.94
N PRO A 61 -10.99 -11.02 -4.48
CA PRO A 61 -12.37 -10.53 -4.38
C PRO A 61 -12.48 -9.26 -3.52
N SER A 62 -13.24 -8.26 -3.96
CA SER A 62 -13.36 -6.94 -3.31
C SER A 62 -13.77 -7.02 -1.83
N ASN A 63 -14.65 -7.96 -1.46
CA ASN A 63 -15.06 -8.21 -0.08
C ASN A 63 -13.92 -8.73 0.83
N LYS A 64 -12.86 -9.30 0.24
CA LYS A 64 -11.65 -9.75 0.94
C LYS A 64 -10.56 -8.68 0.90
N GLN A 65 -10.44 -7.92 -0.19
CA GLN A 65 -9.46 -6.84 -0.34
C GLN A 65 -9.50 -5.88 0.85
N VAL A 66 -10.68 -5.34 1.19
CA VAL A 66 -10.83 -4.37 2.28
C VAL A 66 -10.37 -4.94 3.63
N LYS A 67 -10.66 -6.21 3.91
CA LYS A 67 -10.23 -6.86 5.16
C LYS A 67 -8.72 -7.04 5.21
N VAL A 68 -8.13 -7.51 4.11
CA VAL A 68 -6.67 -7.73 4.03
C VAL A 68 -5.93 -6.41 4.14
N VAL A 69 -6.34 -5.39 3.38
CA VAL A 69 -5.69 -4.07 3.43
C VAL A 69 -5.83 -3.43 4.81
N LYS A 70 -6.99 -3.54 5.49
CA LYS A 70 -7.13 -3.09 6.88
C LYS A 70 -6.20 -3.80 7.86
N ILE A 71 -5.99 -5.10 7.70
CA ILE A 71 -5.05 -5.85 8.55
C ILE A 71 -3.60 -5.39 8.30
N LEU A 72 -3.24 -5.18 7.03
CA LEU A 72 -1.91 -4.70 6.65
C LEU A 72 -1.66 -3.27 7.17
N ASP A 73 -2.64 -2.38 7.02
CA ASP A 73 -2.61 -1.01 7.54
C ASP A 73 -2.45 -0.97 9.07
N GLY A 74 -3.24 -1.76 9.79
CA GLY A 74 -3.14 -1.87 11.25
C GLY A 74 -1.79 -2.41 11.76
N ASN A 75 -1.00 -3.03 10.89
CA ASN A 75 0.36 -3.49 11.16
C ASN A 75 1.44 -2.64 10.47
N TYR A 76 1.09 -1.43 10.02
CA TYR A 76 1.97 -0.47 9.34
C TYR A 76 2.63 -1.00 8.07
N VAL A 77 1.97 -1.93 7.38
CA VAL A 77 2.39 -2.46 6.08
C VAL A 77 1.70 -1.64 5.00
N LEU A 78 2.31 -0.52 4.64
CA LEU A 78 1.70 0.52 3.81
C LEU A 78 2.14 0.48 2.34
N ASN A 79 2.90 -0.54 1.95
CA ASN A 79 3.31 -0.77 0.57
C ASN A 79 3.71 -2.24 0.32
N PRO A 80 3.47 -2.78 -0.89
CA PRO A 80 3.82 -4.15 -1.25
C PRO A 80 5.29 -4.55 -0.98
N LYS A 81 6.27 -3.64 -1.19
CA LYS A 81 7.68 -3.99 -0.97
C LYS A 81 8.00 -4.34 0.48
N MET A 82 7.21 -3.84 1.44
CA MET A 82 7.39 -4.16 2.85
C MET A 82 7.14 -5.65 3.12
N LEU A 83 6.31 -6.31 2.32
CA LEU A 83 6.00 -7.75 2.44
C LEU A 83 7.23 -8.63 2.16
N GLN A 84 8.26 -8.11 1.50
CA GLN A 84 9.55 -8.79 1.31
C GLN A 84 10.54 -8.54 2.45
N SER A 85 10.19 -7.69 3.43
CA SER A 85 11.06 -7.43 4.57
C SER A 85 11.20 -8.67 5.45
N LYS A 86 12.42 -8.91 5.97
CA LYS A 86 12.69 -9.97 6.95
C LYS A 86 11.81 -9.88 8.20
N ASN A 87 11.33 -8.67 8.52
CA ASN A 87 10.45 -8.41 9.67
C ASN A 87 8.98 -8.79 9.43
N ILE A 88 8.61 -9.16 8.20
CA ILE A 88 7.25 -9.56 7.84
C ILE A 88 7.30 -11.00 7.31
N SER A 89 7.41 -11.95 8.24
CA SER A 89 7.39 -13.37 7.91
C SER A 89 5.96 -13.90 7.72
N ARG A 90 5.83 -15.06 7.08
CA ARG A 90 4.55 -15.78 6.95
C ARG A 90 3.91 -16.08 8.30
N GLU A 91 4.72 -16.43 9.29
CA GLU A 91 4.27 -16.67 10.67
C GLU A 91 3.68 -15.40 11.28
N LYS A 92 4.34 -14.26 11.08
CA LYS A 92 3.86 -12.96 11.55
C LYS A 92 2.53 -12.58 10.90
N MET A 93 2.40 -12.80 9.60
CA MET A 93 1.13 -12.59 8.90
C MET A 93 0.01 -13.52 9.41
N ASN A 94 0.33 -14.77 9.76
CA ASN A 94 -0.63 -15.68 10.40
C ASN A 94 -1.07 -15.16 11.78
N PHE A 95 -0.17 -14.58 12.58
CA PHE A 95 -0.53 -13.91 13.83
C PHE A 95 -1.47 -12.71 13.63
N TRP A 96 -1.43 -12.07 12.46
CA TRP A 96 -2.36 -11.02 12.06
C TRP A 96 -3.68 -11.56 11.50
N VAL A 97 -3.94 -12.88 11.65
CA VAL A 97 -5.15 -13.55 11.17
C VAL A 97 -5.27 -13.53 9.64
N LEU A 98 -4.15 -13.36 8.93
CA LEU A 98 -4.11 -13.62 7.49
C LEU A 98 -4.01 -15.12 7.24
N ASN A 99 -4.91 -15.65 6.42
CA ASN A 99 -4.90 -17.05 6.05
C ASN A 99 -3.63 -17.37 5.25
N ASN A 100 -3.01 -18.53 5.49
CA ASN A 100 -1.82 -19.00 4.78
C ASN A 100 -1.91 -18.83 3.24
N LYS A 101 -3.07 -19.09 2.62
CA LYS A 101 -3.26 -18.89 1.17
C LYS A 101 -3.11 -17.42 0.76
N ILE A 102 -3.66 -16.49 1.56
CA ILE A 102 -3.55 -15.05 1.30
C ILE A 102 -2.11 -14.61 1.53
N THR A 103 -1.49 -15.08 2.61
CA THR A 103 -0.09 -14.78 2.92
C THR A 103 0.84 -15.18 1.77
N VAL A 104 0.68 -16.39 1.22
CA VAL A 104 1.43 -16.85 0.05
C VAL A 104 1.18 -15.95 -1.16
N GLN A 105 -0.08 -15.58 -1.43
CA GLN A 105 -0.39 -14.66 -2.53
C GLN A 105 0.26 -13.29 -2.36
N LEU A 106 0.28 -12.76 -1.14
CA LEU A 106 0.90 -11.48 -0.81
C LEU A 106 2.43 -11.50 -0.90
N THR A 107 3.08 -12.61 -0.60
CA THR A 107 4.55 -12.67 -0.67
C THR A 107 5.04 -12.98 -2.08
N ASP A 108 4.40 -13.92 -2.76
CA ASP A 108 4.91 -14.50 -4.01
C ASP A 108 4.66 -13.59 -5.22
N ASN A 109 3.70 -12.67 -5.13
CA ASN A 109 3.36 -11.76 -6.22
C ASN A 109 4.03 -10.38 -6.11
N VAL A 110 4.80 -10.09 -5.06
CA VAL A 110 5.46 -8.77 -4.91
C VAL A 110 6.37 -8.49 -6.10
N SER A 111 7.27 -9.42 -6.44
CA SER A 111 8.18 -9.25 -7.57
C SER A 111 7.44 -9.14 -8.91
N LYS A 112 6.32 -9.87 -9.08
CA LYS A 112 5.50 -9.76 -10.29
C LYS A 112 4.82 -8.40 -10.41
N TYR A 113 4.38 -7.85 -9.29
CA TYR A 113 3.79 -6.52 -9.24
C TYR A 113 4.82 -5.43 -9.49
N GLU A 114 6.04 -5.55 -8.94
CA GLU A 114 7.12 -4.61 -9.25
C GLU A 114 7.47 -4.62 -10.75
N LEU A 115 7.53 -5.80 -11.37
CA LEU A 115 7.72 -5.92 -12.82
C LEU A 115 6.57 -5.29 -13.61
N HIS A 116 5.33 -5.46 -13.15
CA HIS A 116 4.15 -4.83 -13.76
C HIS A 116 4.21 -3.31 -13.71
N LEU A 117 4.71 -2.72 -12.62
CA LEU A 117 4.86 -1.26 -12.47
C LEU A 117 6.03 -0.67 -13.27
N ALA A 118 7.01 -1.50 -13.62
CA ALA A 118 8.19 -1.08 -14.38
C ALA A 118 8.02 -1.20 -15.91
N SER A 119 6.93 -1.83 -16.35
CA SER A 119 6.55 -2.02 -17.75
C SER A 119 5.62 -0.91 -18.24
#